data_AF-A0A6A4WDI3-F1
#
_entry.id   AF-A0A6A4WDI3-F1
#
_cell.length_a   1.000
_cell.length_b   1.000
_cell.length_c   1.000
_cell.angle_alpha   90.00
_cell.angle_beta   90.00
_cell.angle_gamma   90.00
#
_symmetry.space_group_name_H-M   'P 1'
#
loop_
_entity.id
_entity.type
_entity.pdbx_description
1 polymer ?
#
loop_
_entity_poly.entity_id
_entity_poly.type
_entity_poly.pdbx_seq_one_letter_code
_entity_poly.pdbx_strand_id
1 'polypeptide(L)'
;MLCLQHQISLGGRCGICGDPYDEPVPRTNEIGGPVYRGYITERYLEQQVIEVDVHITANHKGFIQFKICSVPGFDTEATQECLDRHVLTVADSEVTEIPIHPRDRRVKVWLQLPAGLTCQHCVFQVSRPCSDLSLSAGSPCS
;
A
#
# COMPACT_ATOMS: atom_id res chain seq x y z
N MET A 1 0.41 0.49 10.51
CA MET A 1 -0.75 1.35 10.21
C MET A 1 -1.96 0.46 10.34
N LEU A 2 -2.65 0.54 11.49
CA LEU A 2 -3.73 -0.39 11.82
C LEU A 2 -5.01 0.04 11.11
N CYS A 3 -5.67 -0.89 10.43
CA CYS A 3 -7.11 -0.81 10.25
C CYS A 3 -7.71 -0.88 11.67
N LEU A 4 -8.04 0.28 12.24
CA LEU A 4 -8.58 0.39 13.61
C LEU A 4 -9.87 -0.43 13.71
N GLN A 5 -10.20 -0.95 14.90
CA GLN A 5 -11.48 -1.67 15.13
C GLN A 5 -12.71 -0.89 14.61
N HIS A 6 -12.64 0.44 14.65
CA HIS A 6 -13.64 1.35 14.07
C HIS A 6 -13.87 1.09 12.57
N GLN A 7 -12.81 0.85 11.80
CA GLN A 7 -12.85 0.62 10.36
C GLN A 7 -13.44 -0.76 10.01
N ILE A 8 -13.39 -1.75 10.93
CA ILE A 8 -14.10 -3.03 10.76
C ILE A 8 -15.61 -2.77 10.64
N SER A 9 -16.17 -1.86 11.44
CA SER A 9 -17.60 -1.51 11.36
C SER A 9 -17.97 -0.78 10.06
N LEU A 10 -16.98 -0.21 9.37
CA LEU A 10 -17.10 0.43 8.06
C LEU A 10 -16.81 -0.53 6.89
N GLY A 11 -16.89 -1.85 7.14
CA GLY A 11 -16.65 -2.89 6.15
C GLY A 11 -15.16 -3.17 5.92
N GLY A 12 -14.30 -2.85 6.88
CA GLY A 12 -12.86 -3.05 6.80
C GLY A 12 -12.16 -2.14 5.79
N ARG A 13 -12.84 -1.09 5.31
CA ARG A 13 -12.30 -0.16 4.32
C ARG A 13 -11.37 0.85 4.98
N CYS A 14 -10.37 1.29 4.22
CA CYS A 14 -9.48 2.40 4.56
C CYS A 14 -9.35 3.33 3.35
N GLY A 15 -8.91 4.57 3.56
CA GLY A 15 -8.43 5.44 2.50
C GLY A 15 -7.18 4.87 1.83
N ILE A 16 -6.89 5.30 0.61
CA ILE A 16 -5.80 4.74 -0.20
C ILE A 16 -4.41 4.97 0.42
N CYS A 17 -4.27 6.01 1.23
CA CYS A 17 -3.05 6.35 1.97
C CYS A 17 -3.05 5.82 3.41
N GLY A 18 -4.03 4.97 3.77
CA GLY A 18 -4.14 4.35 5.10
C GLY A 18 -4.91 5.16 6.14
N ASP A 19 -5.51 6.28 5.74
CA ASP A 19 -6.41 7.09 6.56
C ASP A 19 -7.73 6.36 6.87
N PRO A 20 -8.43 6.70 7.98
CA PRO A 20 -9.80 6.27 8.24
C PRO A 20 -10.73 6.51 7.04
N TYR A 21 -11.54 5.53 6.68
CA TYR A 21 -12.44 5.62 5.53
C TYR A 21 -13.48 6.75 5.69
N ASP A 22 -13.93 6.98 6.92
CA ASP A 22 -14.90 8.00 7.31
C ASP A 22 -14.30 9.38 7.60
N GLU A 23 -12.98 9.55 7.46
CA GLU A 23 -12.37 10.88 7.51
C GLU A 23 -12.85 11.74 6.34
N PRO A 24 -13.18 13.04 6.55
CA PRO A 24 -13.53 13.95 5.48
C PRO A 24 -12.44 14.05 4.41
N VAL A 25 -12.85 14.14 3.14
CA VAL A 25 -11.93 14.35 2.02
C VAL A 25 -11.64 15.86 1.86
N PRO A 26 -10.37 16.26 1.62
CA PRO A 26 -9.17 15.43 1.52
C PRO A 26 -8.74 14.89 2.89
N ARG A 27 -8.46 13.59 2.96
CA ARG A 27 -7.99 12.95 4.19
C ARG A 27 -6.57 13.41 4.52
N THR A 28 -6.14 13.17 5.75
CA THR A 28 -4.86 13.65 6.27
C THR A 28 -3.68 13.40 5.34
N ASN A 29 -3.51 12.17 4.83
CA ASN A 29 -2.37 11.78 3.99
C ASN A 29 -2.64 11.86 2.48
N GLU A 30 -3.85 12.18 2.06
CA GLU A 30 -4.26 12.35 0.67
C GLU A 30 -3.90 13.76 0.14
N ILE A 31 -3.93 13.96 -1.17
CA ILE A 31 -3.69 15.22 -1.85
C ILE A 31 -4.64 16.30 -1.32
N GLY A 32 -4.08 17.45 -0.95
CA GLY A 32 -4.81 18.54 -0.30
C GLY A 32 -5.00 18.35 1.21
N GLY A 33 -4.62 17.19 1.76
CA GLY A 33 -4.58 16.92 3.18
C GLY A 33 -3.50 17.73 3.92
N PRO A 34 -3.66 17.96 5.23
CA PRO A 34 -2.77 18.78 6.05
C PRO A 34 -1.30 18.36 6.02
N VAL A 35 -0.99 17.07 5.80
CA VAL A 35 0.39 16.56 5.77
C VAL A 35 0.92 16.27 4.37
N TYR A 36 0.07 16.31 3.34
CA TYR A 36 0.53 16.18 1.96
C TYR A 36 1.39 17.38 1.55
N ARG A 37 2.48 17.11 0.83
CA ARG A 37 3.44 18.13 0.38
C ARG A 37 3.82 18.04 -1.10
N GLY A 38 3.39 16.98 -1.81
CA GLY A 38 3.67 16.82 -3.23
C GLY A 38 5.14 16.61 -3.62
N TYR A 39 5.99 16.19 -2.68
CA TYR A 39 7.40 15.95 -2.96
C TYR A 39 7.62 14.54 -3.54
N ILE A 40 8.41 14.46 -4.61
CA ILE A 40 8.95 13.20 -5.09
C ILE A 40 10.03 12.73 -4.12
N THR A 41 9.76 11.63 -3.42
CA THR A 41 10.68 11.06 -2.43
C THR A 41 11.84 10.33 -3.08
N GLU A 42 11.61 9.65 -4.20
CA GLU A 42 12.62 8.86 -4.91
C GLU A 42 12.35 8.84 -6.43
N ARG A 43 13.41 8.56 -7.22
CA ARG A 43 13.30 8.37 -8.68
C ARG A 43 13.91 7.04 -9.07
N TYR A 44 13.19 6.29 -9.90
CA TYR A 44 13.59 4.98 -10.37
C TYR A 44 13.56 4.90 -11.89
N LEU A 45 14.34 3.97 -12.44
CA LEU A 45 14.25 3.58 -13.83
C LEU A 45 13.14 2.55 -14.02
N GLU A 46 12.60 2.49 -15.22
CA GLU A 46 11.68 1.42 -15.62
C GLU A 46 12.38 0.06 -15.46
N GLN A 47 11.62 -0.95 -15.05
CA GLN A 47 12.13 -2.31 -14.80
C GLN A 47 13.28 -2.38 -13.77
N GLN A 48 13.52 -1.32 -12.99
CA GLN A 48 14.49 -1.38 -11.92
C GLN A 48 14.00 -2.28 -10.78
N VAL A 49 14.93 -3.07 -10.23
CA VAL A 49 14.72 -3.75 -8.94
C VAL A 49 15.01 -2.75 -7.82
N ILE A 50 14.04 -2.57 -6.91
CA ILE A 50 14.13 -1.59 -5.82
C ILE A 50 14.11 -2.26 -4.44
N GLU A 51 14.84 -1.67 -3.50
CA GLU A 51 14.82 -2.00 -2.08
C GLU A 51 13.67 -1.29 -1.37
N VAL A 52 12.74 -2.05 -0.77
CA VAL A 52 11.73 -1.51 0.13
C VAL A 52 11.90 -2.09 1.52
N ASP A 53 11.99 -1.21 2.51
CA ASP A 53 12.16 -1.55 3.93
C ASP A 53 10.92 -1.10 4.72
N VAL A 54 10.13 -2.07 5.19
CA VAL A 54 8.92 -1.84 5.96
C VAL A 54 9.18 -2.05 7.44
N HIS A 55 9.09 -0.97 8.23
CA HIS A 55 9.14 -1.03 9.69
C HIS A 55 7.76 -1.41 10.27
N ILE A 56 7.69 -2.52 10.99
CA ILE A 56 6.48 -3.05 11.60
C ILE A 56 6.43 -2.61 13.06
N THR A 57 5.59 -1.62 13.36
CA THR A 57 5.38 -1.13 14.73
C THR A 57 4.38 -1.96 15.52
N ALA A 58 3.46 -2.64 14.83
CA ALA A 58 2.50 -3.59 15.39
C ALA A 58 2.33 -4.76 14.42
N ASN A 59 2.60 -5.98 14.89
CA ASN A 59 2.62 -7.17 14.06
C ASN A 59 1.31 -7.94 14.20
N HIS A 60 0.46 -7.81 13.19
CA HIS A 60 -0.85 -8.46 13.10
C HIS A 60 -0.84 -9.70 12.19
N LYS A 61 0.36 -10.24 11.88
CA LYS A 61 0.56 -11.36 10.93
C LYS A 61 -0.02 -11.02 9.55
N GLY A 62 -0.41 -12.04 8.77
CA GLY A 62 -0.92 -11.91 7.41
C GLY A 62 0.19 -11.67 6.40
N PHE A 63 -0.10 -10.88 5.37
CA PHE A 63 0.84 -10.54 4.31
C PHE A 63 0.73 -9.06 3.94
N ILE A 64 1.75 -8.54 3.26
CA ILE A 64 1.72 -7.23 2.62
C ILE A 64 1.83 -7.42 1.11
N GLN A 65 1.26 -6.47 0.38
CA GLN A 65 1.46 -6.33 -1.05
C GLN A 65 1.91 -4.91 -1.35
N PHE A 66 2.64 -4.76 -2.43
CA PHE A 66 3.12 -3.47 -2.90
C PHE A 66 2.47 -3.16 -4.24
N LYS A 67 2.00 -1.92 -4.40
CA LYS A 67 1.27 -1.47 -5.58
C LYS A 67 1.81 -0.13 -6.03
N ILE A 68 1.70 0.16 -7.32
CA ILE A 68 2.11 1.44 -7.88
C ILE A 68 1.04 1.97 -8.83
N CYS A 69 0.86 3.28 -8.90
CA CYS A 69 -0.05 3.90 -9.86
C CYS A 69 0.62 5.13 -10.45
N SER A 70 0.60 5.25 -11.78
CA SER A 70 0.96 6.48 -12.47
C SER A 70 -0.23 7.44 -12.44
N VAL A 71 -0.02 8.64 -11.91
CA VAL A 71 -1.04 9.70 -11.92
C VAL A 71 -0.67 10.82 -12.91
N PRO A 72 -1.65 11.49 -13.54
CA PRO A 72 -1.39 12.53 -14.55
C PRO A 72 -0.63 13.76 -14.03
N GLY A 73 -0.66 14.03 -12.73
CA GLY A 73 -0.04 15.22 -12.15
C GLY A 73 -0.02 15.20 -10.62
N PHE A 74 0.52 16.27 -10.02
CA PHE A 74 0.69 16.42 -8.57
C PHE A 74 -0.60 16.76 -7.82
N ASP A 75 -1.63 17.22 -8.54
CA ASP A 75 -2.95 17.54 -7.98
C ASP A 75 -3.98 16.42 -8.26
N THR A 76 -3.55 15.28 -8.80
CA THR A 76 -4.43 14.14 -9.12
C THR A 76 -4.15 12.97 -8.20
N GLU A 77 -5.16 12.59 -7.43
CA GLU A 77 -5.06 11.50 -6.48
C GLU A 77 -5.09 10.15 -7.19
N ALA A 78 -4.34 9.18 -6.68
CA ALA A 78 -4.42 7.82 -7.19
C ALA A 78 -5.78 7.19 -6.85
N THR A 79 -6.22 6.20 -7.61
CA THR A 79 -7.41 5.43 -7.24
C THR A 79 -7.03 4.01 -6.87
N GLN A 80 -7.82 3.36 -6.02
CA GLN A 80 -7.57 1.97 -5.65
C GLN A 80 -7.61 1.06 -6.88
N GLU A 81 -8.47 1.34 -7.86
CA GLU A 81 -8.55 0.59 -9.11
C GLU A 81 -7.30 0.73 -9.99
N CYS A 82 -6.56 1.84 -9.88
CA CYS A 82 -5.29 2.01 -10.58
C CYS A 82 -4.17 1.22 -9.88
N LEU A 83 -4.13 1.29 -8.55
CA LEU A 83 -3.15 0.58 -7.73
C LEU A 83 -3.32 -0.95 -7.87
N ASP A 84 -4.55 -1.44 -7.84
CA ASP A 84 -4.87 -2.86 -7.95
C ASP A 84 -4.50 -3.46 -9.32
N ARG A 85 -4.36 -2.63 -10.35
CA ARG A 85 -3.89 -3.07 -11.68
C ARG A 85 -2.38 -3.31 -11.75
N HIS A 86 -1.60 -2.76 -10.83
CA HIS A 86 -0.14 -2.82 -10.88
C HIS A 86 0.43 -3.27 -9.53
N VAL A 87 0.08 -4.50 -9.14
CA VAL A 87 0.69 -5.17 -7.99
C VAL A 87 2.11 -5.60 -8.37
N LEU A 88 3.09 -5.20 -7.56
CA LEU A 88 4.50 -5.49 -7.76
C LEU A 88 4.84 -6.91 -7.29
N THR A 89 5.73 -7.58 -8.01
CA THR A 89 6.28 -8.87 -7.61
C THR A 89 7.62 -8.70 -6.91
N VAL A 90 7.97 -9.67 -6.07
CA VAL A 90 9.32 -9.82 -5.56
C VAL A 90 10.25 -10.17 -6.71
N ALA A 91 11.41 -9.51 -6.78
CA ALA A 91 12.40 -9.67 -7.84
C ALA A 91 12.74 -11.15 -8.08
N ASP A 92 12.89 -11.52 -9.35
CA ASP A 92 13.17 -12.88 -9.82
C ASP A 92 12.11 -13.92 -9.39
N SER A 93 10.89 -13.49 -9.07
CA SER A 93 9.78 -14.36 -8.69
C SER A 93 8.43 -13.83 -9.15
N GLU A 94 7.39 -14.65 -9.00
CA GLU A 94 5.99 -14.25 -9.22
C GLU A 94 5.26 -13.94 -7.90
N VAL A 95 5.99 -13.88 -6.78
CA VAL A 95 5.39 -13.65 -5.46
C VAL A 95 4.96 -12.20 -5.33
N THR A 96 3.68 -11.97 -5.04
CA THR A 96 3.10 -10.64 -4.76
C THR A 96 2.71 -10.46 -3.30
N GLU A 97 2.51 -11.56 -2.57
CA GLU A 97 2.14 -11.59 -1.16
C GLU A 97 3.34 -11.91 -0.29
N ILE A 98 3.82 -10.92 0.47
CA ILE A 98 4.96 -11.09 1.37
C ILE A 98 4.43 -11.41 2.76
N PRO A 99 4.61 -12.65 3.26
CA PRO A 99 4.12 -13.05 4.57
C PRO A 99 4.86 -12.33 5.68
N ILE A 100 4.13 -12.03 6.75
CA ILE A 100 4.61 -11.33 7.94
C ILE A 100 4.59 -12.31 9.09
N HIS A 101 5.77 -12.70 9.56
CA HIS A 101 5.92 -13.66 10.63
C HIS A 101 5.81 -12.99 12.00
N PRO A 102 5.39 -13.70 13.06
CA PRO A 102 5.10 -13.09 14.36
C PRO A 102 6.24 -12.31 15.03
N ARG A 103 7.50 -12.58 14.64
CA ARG A 103 8.70 -11.92 15.19
C ARG A 103 9.25 -10.82 14.29
N ASP A 104 8.65 -10.62 13.12
CA ASP A 104 9.11 -9.62 12.16
C ASP A 104 8.87 -8.22 12.74
N ARG A 105 9.97 -7.47 12.88
CA ARG A 105 9.96 -6.04 13.20
C ARG A 105 10.27 -5.20 11.97
N ARG A 106 10.96 -5.79 11.00
CA ARG A 106 11.40 -5.12 9.78
C ARG A 106 11.36 -6.15 8.65
N VAL A 107 10.81 -5.76 7.51
CA VAL A 107 10.72 -6.64 6.34
C VAL A 107 11.34 -5.89 5.16
N LYS A 108 12.43 -6.45 4.65
CA LYS A 108 13.12 -5.94 3.45
C LYS A 108 12.73 -6.81 2.27
N VAL A 109 12.30 -6.17 1.18
CA VAL A 109 11.81 -6.84 -0.02
C VAL A 109 12.37 -6.16 -1.26
N TRP A 110 12.96 -6.96 -2.15
CA TRP A 110 13.35 -6.52 -3.49
C TRP A 110 12.15 -6.62 -4.41
N LEU A 111 11.70 -5.50 -4.96
CA LEU A 111 10.52 -5.46 -5.83
C LEU A 111 10.93 -5.13 -7.26
N GLN A 112 10.30 -5.80 -8.21
CA GLN A 112 10.48 -5.55 -9.62
C GLN A 112 9.48 -4.48 -10.09
N LEU A 113 9.96 -3.32 -10.56
CA LEU A 113 9.09 -2.33 -11.19
C LEU A 113 8.58 -2.85 -12.55
N PRO A 114 7.33 -2.56 -12.93
CA PRO A 114 6.72 -3.12 -14.13
C PRO A 114 7.27 -2.49 -15.41
N ALA A 115 7.29 -3.27 -16.48
CA ALA A 115 7.57 -2.77 -17.83
C ALA A 115 6.37 -1.97 -18.36
N GLY A 116 6.64 -0.95 -19.15
CA GLY A 116 5.67 -0.04 -19.75
C GLY A 116 5.10 1.01 -18.81
N LEU A 117 5.51 1.05 -17.53
CA LEU A 117 5.04 2.04 -16.56
C LEU A 117 6.11 3.11 -16.33
N THR A 118 5.94 4.25 -17.01
CA THR A 118 6.74 5.45 -16.78
C THR A 118 5.83 6.59 -16.34
N CYS A 119 6.28 7.38 -15.36
CA CYS A 119 5.47 8.43 -14.75
C CYS A 119 6.36 9.57 -14.26
N GLN A 120 5.83 10.80 -14.32
CA GLN A 120 6.45 11.95 -13.65
C GLN A 120 6.09 12.00 -12.16
N HIS A 121 4.90 11.48 -11.82
CA HIS A 121 4.40 11.34 -10.47
C HIS A 121 3.73 9.97 -10.36
N CYS A 122 4.27 9.12 -9.48
CA CYS A 122 3.72 7.82 -9.16
C CYS A 122 3.39 7.75 -7.67
N VAL A 123 2.28 7.10 -7.35
CA VAL A 123 1.89 6.77 -5.98
C VAL A 123 2.25 5.32 -5.71
N PHE A 124 3.00 5.09 -4.63
CA PHE A 124 3.37 3.77 -4.16
C PHE A 124 2.56 3.43 -2.90
N GLN A 125 1.90 2.27 -2.88
CA GLN A 125 1.06 1.83 -1.77
C GLN A 125 1.59 0.53 -1.18
N VAL A 126 1.72 0.49 0.14
CA VAL A 126 1.89 -0.76 0.90
C VAL A 126 0.53 -1.15 1.44
N SER A 127 -0.11 -2.16 0.85
CA SER A 127 -1.42 -2.63 1.28
C SER A 127 -1.30 -3.88 2.15
N ARG A 128 -2.09 -3.94 3.23
CA ARG A 128 -2.34 -5.15 4.01
C ARG A 128 -3.81 -5.50 3.85
N PRO A 129 -4.17 -6.42 2.95
CA PRO A 129 -5.54 -6.89 2.87
C PRO A 129 -5.93 -7.52 4.21
N CYS A 130 -6.94 -6.98 4.88
CA CYS A 130 -7.69 -7.77 5.85
C CYS A 130 -8.44 -8.80 5.00
N SER A 131 -8.13 -10.09 5.15
CA SER A 131 -8.82 -11.16 4.41
C SER A 131 -10.32 -10.99 4.54
N ASP A 132 -11.02 -11.07 3.40
CA ASP A 132 -12.46 -10.89 3.29
C ASP A 132 -13.19 -11.67 4.39
N LEU A 133 -14.05 -10.95 5.14
CA LEU A 133 -14.90 -11.52 6.18
C LEU A 133 -15.88 -12.58 5.63
N SER A 134 -15.95 -12.77 4.31
CA SER A 134 -16.89 -13.67 3.63
C SER A 134 -16.40 -15.12 3.45
N LEU A 135 -15.10 -15.41 3.58
CA LEU A 135 -14.59 -16.77 3.40
C LEU A 135 -13.49 -17.11 4.42
N SER A 136 -13.85 -17.99 5.34
CA SER A 136 -13.02 -18.60 6.40
C SER A 136 -12.77 -17.73 7.63
N ALA A 137 -13.36 -18.20 8.74
CA ALA A 137 -13.07 -17.74 10.09
C ALA A 137 -11.57 -17.89 10.38
N GLY A 138 -10.91 -16.76 10.68
CA GLY A 138 -9.66 -16.80 11.44
C GLY A 138 -8.51 -15.99 10.85
N SER A 139 -8.63 -14.67 10.82
CA SER A 139 -7.59 -13.75 11.31
C SER A 139 -8.20 -12.36 11.45
N PRO A 140 -8.67 -11.96 12.64
CA PRO A 140 -9.07 -10.59 12.84
C PRO A 140 -7.86 -9.67 12.69
N CYS A 141 -8.07 -8.52 12.06
CA CYS A 141 -7.19 -7.37 12.18
C CYS A 141 -7.24 -6.90 13.65
N SER A 142 -6.50 -7.62 14.51
CA SER A 142 -6.37 -7.44 15.96
C SER A 142 -4.94 -7.17 16.32
#